data_AF-A0A353NA15-F1
#
_entry.id   AF-A0A353NA15-F1
#
_cell.length_a   1.000
_cell.length_b   1.000
_cell.length_c   1.000
_cell.angle_alpha   90.00
_cell.angle_beta   90.00
_cell.angle_gamma   90.00
#
_symmetry.space_group_name_H-M   'P 1'
#
loop_
_entity.id
_entity.type
_entity.pdbx_description
1 polymer ?
#
loop_
_entity_poly.entity_id
_entity_poly.type
_entity_poly.pdbx_seq_one_letter_code
_entity_poly.pdbx_strand_id
1 'polypeptide(L)'
;MVKRGAIILLLILVFSSIYFPLKAADDSKEILLTITERAGLDWKNTPITVGVPIPIGMKKFAFSPRILDQWGREVPSQAFPLGSPTREAAQWWRITFLGTINKNDSLIYRVVPG
;
A
#
# COMPACT_ATOMS: atom_id res chain seq x y z
N MET A 1 -35.19 33.51 19.84
CA MET A 1 -34.45 32.30 20.28
C MET A 1 -33.55 31.66 19.22
N VAL A 2 -33.78 31.86 17.91
CA VAL A 2 -33.06 31.16 16.82
C VAL A 2 -31.58 31.58 16.65
N LYS A 3 -31.26 32.87 16.78
CA LYS A 3 -29.89 33.39 16.54
C LYS A 3 -28.84 32.89 17.55
N ARG A 4 -29.23 32.67 18.81
CA ARG A 4 -28.31 32.21 19.87
C ARG A 4 -27.94 30.73 19.71
N GLY A 5 -28.91 29.89 19.31
CA GLY A 5 -28.66 28.48 19.02
C GLY A 5 -27.72 28.27 17.83
N ALA A 6 -27.88 29.08 16.77
CA ALA A 6 -26.99 29.05 15.61
C ALA A 6 -25.53 29.42 15.95
N ILE A 7 -25.33 30.41 16.83
CA ILE A 7 -23.99 30.83 17.28
C ILE A 7 -23.31 29.72 18.11
N ILE A 8 -24.07 29.05 18.99
CA ILE A 8 -23.55 27.93 19.79
C ILE A 8 -23.16 26.76 18.90
N LEU A 9 -24.01 26.41 17.92
CA LEU A 9 -23.72 25.33 16.97
C LEU A 9 -22.45 25.64 16.15
N LEU A 10 -22.29 26.90 15.74
CA LEU A 10 -21.12 27.34 14.97
C LEU A 10 -19.84 27.30 15.81
N LEU A 11 -19.91 27.66 17.10
CA LEU A 11 -18.79 27.52 18.03
C LEU A 11 -18.40 26.05 18.26
N ILE A 12 -19.38 25.15 18.37
CA ILE A 12 -19.13 23.71 18.52
C ILE A 12 -18.44 23.16 17.26
N LEU A 13 -18.92 23.51 16.06
CA LEU A 13 -18.33 23.07 14.81
C LEU A 13 -16.89 23.57 14.64
N VAL A 14 -16.64 24.84 15.00
CA VAL A 14 -15.29 25.43 14.97
C VAL A 14 -14.38 24.73 15.97
N PHE A 15 -14.84 24.49 17.20
CA PHE A 15 -14.10 23.68 18.18
C PHE A 15 -13.79 22.29 17.61
N SER A 16 -14.80 21.56 17.11
CA SER A 16 -14.58 20.22 16.54
C SER A 16 -13.55 20.21 15.41
N SER A 17 -13.50 21.24 14.56
CA SER A 17 -12.49 21.34 13.48
C SER A 17 -11.07 21.64 13.97
N ILE A 18 -10.90 22.25 15.15
CA ILE A 18 -9.59 22.56 15.74
C ILE A 18 -9.07 21.35 16.55
N TYR A 19 -9.95 20.64 17.24
CA TYR A 19 -9.58 19.51 18.12
C TYR A 19 -9.47 18.16 17.40
N PHE A 20 -10.03 18.04 16.20
CA PHE A 20 -9.75 16.93 15.29
C PHE A 20 -8.86 17.44 14.16
N PRO A 21 -7.53 17.53 14.36
CA PRO A 21 -6.65 17.64 13.21
C PRO A 21 -6.91 16.41 12.36
N LEU A 22 -7.54 16.62 11.20
CA LEU A 22 -7.60 15.63 10.15
C LEU A 22 -6.14 15.36 9.83
N LYS A 23 -5.60 14.28 10.40
CA LYS A 23 -4.25 13.83 10.09
C LYS A 23 -4.33 13.52 8.60
N ALA A 24 -3.89 14.47 7.76
CA ALA A 24 -3.81 14.28 6.34
C ALA A 24 -3.13 12.94 6.17
N ALA A 25 -3.81 11.99 5.51
CA ALA A 25 -3.36 10.62 5.38
C ALA A 25 -1.88 10.70 5.00
N ASP A 26 -1.02 10.32 5.94
CA ASP A 26 0.41 10.31 5.72
C ASP A 26 0.58 9.45 4.48
N ASP A 27 1.12 10.05 3.42
CA ASP A 27 1.17 9.56 2.04
C ASP A 27 2.13 8.37 1.98
N SER A 28 1.84 7.31 2.74
CA SER A 28 2.39 5.98 2.52
C SER A 28 1.79 5.52 1.21
N LYS A 29 2.35 6.02 0.11
CA LYS A 29 2.03 5.59 -1.24
C LYS A 29 2.29 4.10 -1.31
N GLU A 30 1.22 3.34 -1.14
CA GLU A 30 1.22 1.91 -1.35
C GLU A 30 1.39 1.68 -2.86
N ILE A 31 2.19 0.68 -3.23
CA ILE A 31 2.37 0.31 -4.62
C ILE A 31 1.41 -0.84 -4.90
N LEU A 32 0.44 -0.63 -5.79
CA LEU A 32 -0.55 -1.63 -6.15
C LEU A 32 0.08 -2.66 -7.10
N LEU A 33 -0.10 -3.94 -6.80
CA LEU A 33 0.28 -5.06 -7.65
C LEU A 33 -0.97 -5.81 -8.05
N THR A 34 -1.13 -6.03 -9.36
CA THR A 34 -2.19 -6.88 -9.91
C THR A 34 -1.54 -8.10 -10.54
N ILE A 35 -1.95 -9.29 -10.09
CA ILE A 35 -1.47 -10.56 -10.61
C ILE A 35 -2.64 -11.25 -11.28
N THR A 36 -2.52 -11.47 -12.59
CA THR A 36 -3.57 -12.09 -13.39
C THR A 36 -3.14 -13.48 -13.82
N GLU A 37 -3.98 -14.47 -13.55
CA GLU A 37 -3.81 -15.83 -14.06
C GLU A 37 -4.21 -15.88 -15.53
N ARG A 38 -3.34 -16.40 -16.39
CA ARG A 38 -3.56 -16.44 -17.85
C ARG A 38 -3.40 -17.84 -18.46
N ALA A 39 -2.92 -18.81 -17.71
CA ALA A 39 -2.73 -20.18 -18.18
C ALA A 39 -3.99 -21.03 -18.02
N GLY A 40 -5.03 -20.53 -17.34
CA GLY A 40 -6.27 -21.26 -17.11
C GLY A 40 -6.14 -22.32 -16.02
N LEU A 41 -5.15 -22.20 -15.12
CA LEU A 41 -4.85 -23.17 -14.07
C LEU A 41 -5.11 -22.60 -12.68
N ASP A 42 -5.48 -23.48 -11.74
CA ASP A 42 -5.53 -23.14 -10.33
C ASP A 42 -4.13 -23.25 -9.71
N TRP A 43 -3.61 -22.15 -9.20
CA TRP A 43 -2.31 -22.09 -8.53
C TRP A 43 -2.55 -21.98 -7.03
N LYS A 44 -2.20 -23.01 -6.27
CA LYS A 44 -2.40 -23.06 -4.80
C LYS A 44 -1.06 -22.98 -4.10
N ASN A 45 -0.93 -22.07 -3.13
CA ASN A 45 0.30 -21.83 -2.35
C ASN A 45 1.57 -21.81 -3.21
N THR A 46 1.49 -21.16 -4.37
CA THR A 46 2.57 -21.10 -5.35
C THR A 46 3.47 -19.89 -5.06
N PRO A 47 4.80 -20.02 -5.16
CA PRO A 47 5.70 -18.89 -4.99
C PRO A 47 5.53 -17.90 -6.15
N ILE A 48 5.16 -16.67 -5.81
CA ILE A 48 5.04 -15.54 -6.70
C ILE A 48 6.25 -14.66 -6.48
N THR A 49 6.99 -14.34 -7.54
CA THR A 49 8.14 -13.43 -7.50
C THR A 49 7.91 -12.24 -8.42
N VAL A 50 8.01 -11.03 -7.87
CA VAL A 50 7.78 -9.78 -8.60
C VAL A 50 8.93 -8.80 -8.40
N GLY A 51 9.21 -8.00 -9.43
CA GLY A 51 10.05 -6.82 -9.33
C GLY A 51 9.19 -5.59 -9.08
N VAL A 52 9.48 -4.85 -8.01
CA VAL A 52 8.73 -3.66 -7.60
C VAL A 52 9.63 -2.43 -7.75
N PRO A 53 9.31 -1.50 -8.66
CA PRO A 53 10.03 -0.24 -8.78
C PRO A 53 9.59 0.71 -7.68
N ILE A 54 10.56 1.30 -6.98
CA ILE A 54 10.34 2.31 -5.96
C ILE A 54 10.60 3.69 -6.57
N PRO A 55 9.59 4.57 -6.63
CA PRO A 55 9.76 5.94 -7.07
C PRO A 55 10.82 6.70 -6.26
N ILE A 56 11.53 7.58 -6.95
CA ILE A 56 12.56 8.42 -6.33
C ILE A 56 11.93 9.28 -5.23
N GLY A 57 12.63 9.40 -4.10
CA GLY A 57 12.18 10.19 -2.95
C GLY A 57 11.36 9.40 -1.91
N MET A 58 10.98 8.15 -2.19
CA MET A 58 10.27 7.29 -1.23
C MET A 58 11.21 6.66 -0.20
N LYS A 59 11.72 7.47 0.74
CA LYS A 59 12.68 7.04 1.77
C LYS A 59 12.16 5.91 2.68
N LYS A 60 10.84 5.77 2.84
CA LYS A 60 10.22 4.71 3.66
C LYS A 60 10.49 3.30 3.09
N PHE A 61 10.84 3.17 1.81
CA PHE A 61 11.21 1.91 1.16
C PHE A 61 12.72 1.63 1.14
N ALA A 62 13.49 2.36 1.97
CA ALA A 62 14.91 2.04 2.19
C ALA A 62 15.11 0.68 2.88
N PHE A 63 14.10 0.23 3.63
CA PHE A 63 14.05 -1.07 4.29
C PHE A 63 13.19 -2.06 3.51
N SER A 64 13.30 -3.34 3.87
CA SER A 64 12.52 -4.43 3.27
C SER A 64 11.03 -4.10 3.28
N PRO A 65 10.38 -3.98 2.12
CA PRO A 65 8.94 -3.75 2.04
C PRO A 65 8.14 -4.95 2.54
N ARG A 66 6.89 -4.70 2.90
CA ARG A 66 5.89 -5.71 3.27
C ARG A 66 4.82 -5.82 2.18
N ILE A 67 4.17 -6.97 2.11
CA ILE A 67 3.08 -7.24 1.18
C ILE A 67 1.78 -7.41 1.95
N LEU A 68 0.75 -6.68 1.55
CA LEU A 68 -0.61 -6.85 2.03
C LEU A 68 -1.47 -7.52 0.95
N ASP A 69 -2.31 -8.46 1.35
CA ASP A 69 -3.34 -9.04 0.48
C ASP A 69 -4.50 -8.06 0.24
N GLN A 70 -5.46 -8.46 -0.60
CA GLN A 70 -6.64 -7.65 -0.92
C GLN A 70 -7.47 -7.25 0.31
N TRP A 71 -7.42 -8.04 1.39
CA TRP A 71 -8.09 -7.77 2.66
C TRP A 71 -7.23 -6.96 3.64
N GLY A 72 -6.03 -6.53 3.23
CA GLY A 72 -5.11 -5.75 4.05
C GLY A 72 -4.32 -6.57 5.08
N ARG A 73 -4.30 -7.90 4.96
CA ARG A 73 -3.51 -8.76 5.84
C ARG A 73 -2.11 -8.92 5.30
N GLU A 74 -1.14 -8.90 6.19
CA GLU A 74 0.26 -9.08 5.80
C GLU A 74 0.52 -10.52 5.36
N VAL A 75 1.23 -10.65 4.24
CA VAL A 75 1.65 -11.93 3.67
C VAL A 75 3.14 -12.11 3.96
N PRO A 76 3.56 -13.23 4.57
CA PRO A 76 4.97 -13.55 4.74
C PRO A 76 5.70 -13.49 3.40
N SER A 77 6.74 -12.67 3.34
CA SER A 77 7.47 -12.40 2.10
C SER A 77 8.97 -12.26 2.34
N GLN A 78 9.74 -12.55 1.30
CA GLN A 78 11.17 -12.30 1.23
C GLN A 78 11.39 -11.15 0.26
N ALA A 79 12.03 -10.06 0.71
CA ALA A 79 12.35 -8.94 -0.16
C ALA A 79 13.87 -8.71 -0.22
N PHE A 80 14.39 -8.55 -1.44
CA PHE A 80 15.80 -8.26 -1.70
C PHE A 80 15.93 -7.00 -2.58
N PRO A 81 16.80 -6.06 -2.22
CA PRO A 81 17.06 -4.91 -3.08
C PRO A 81 17.85 -5.38 -4.31
N LEU A 82 17.41 -5.00 -5.51
CA LEU A 82 18.04 -5.38 -6.78
C LEU A 82 19.11 -4.38 -7.26
N GLY A 83 19.55 -3.48 -6.37
CA GLY A 83 20.47 -2.39 -6.71
C GLY A 83 19.80 -1.29 -7.54
N SER A 84 20.51 -0.17 -7.71
CA SER A 84 20.11 0.89 -8.64
C SER A 84 21.27 1.12 -9.60
N PRO A 85 21.07 1.09 -10.93
CA PRO A 85 22.16 1.26 -11.89
C PRO A 85 22.79 2.66 -11.83
N THR A 86 22.06 3.67 -11.33
CA THR A 86 22.57 5.03 -11.08
C THR A 86 21.87 5.63 -9.85
N ARG A 87 22.43 6.72 -9.28
CA ARG A 87 21.82 7.45 -8.14
C ARG A 87 20.46 8.08 -8.46
N GLU A 88 20.15 8.25 -9.74
CA GLU A 88 18.92 8.86 -10.24
C GLU A 88 17.91 7.82 -10.76
N ALA A 89 18.26 6.53 -10.76
CA ALA A 89 17.36 5.47 -11.17
C ALA A 89 16.45 5.02 -10.00
N ALA A 90 15.23 4.59 -10.35
CA ALA A 90 14.31 3.96 -9.41
C ALA A 90 14.98 2.73 -8.78
N GLN A 91 14.93 2.63 -7.45
CA GLN A 91 15.40 1.44 -6.74
C GLN A 91 14.40 0.30 -6.98
N TRP A 92 14.90 -0.92 -7.16
CA TRP A 92 14.05 -2.09 -7.35
C TRP A 92 14.13 -3.02 -6.14
N TRP A 93 13.00 -3.60 -5.77
CA TRP A 93 12.91 -4.73 -4.86
C TRP A 93 12.43 -5.96 -5.60
N ARG A 94 13.11 -7.09 -5.41
CA ARG A 94 12.56 -8.40 -5.73
C ARG A 94 11.82 -8.90 -4.50
N ILE A 95 10.54 -9.20 -4.65
CA ILE A 95 9.72 -9.71 -3.54
C ILE A 95 9.15 -11.07 -3.93
N THR A 96 9.31 -12.05 -3.05
CA THR A 96 8.77 -13.39 -3.20
C THR A 96 7.85 -13.74 -2.05
N PHE A 97 6.65 -14.24 -2.35
CA PHE A 97 5.66 -14.66 -1.35
C PHE A 97 4.78 -15.79 -1.89
N LEU A 98 4.05 -16.49 -1.02
CA LEU A 98 3.11 -17.53 -1.45
C LEU A 98 1.74 -16.92 -1.77
N GLY A 99 1.19 -17.26 -2.93
CA GLY A 99 -0.14 -16.84 -3.34
C GLY A 99 -1.01 -18.02 -3.78
N THR A 100 -2.32 -17.81 -3.73
CA THR A 100 -3.32 -18.75 -4.23
C THR A 100 -4.27 -18.01 -5.17
N ILE A 101 -4.21 -18.32 -6.47
CA ILE A 101 -5.05 -17.71 -7.51
C ILE A 101 -5.81 -18.81 -8.25
N ASN A 102 -7.09 -18.58 -8.53
CA ASN A 102 -7.90 -19.52 -9.31
C ASN A 102 -7.66 -19.31 -10.81
N LYS A 103 -8.04 -20.29 -11.62
CA LYS A 103 -8.03 -20.18 -13.08
C LYS A 103 -8.78 -18.94 -13.56
N ASN A 104 -8.17 -18.20 -14.49
CA ASN A 104 -8.72 -16.97 -15.09
C ASN A 104 -9.06 -15.86 -14.08
N ASP A 105 -8.48 -15.89 -12.88
CA ASP A 105 -8.74 -14.91 -11.82
C ASP A 105 -7.67 -13.80 -11.78
N SER A 106 -7.88 -12.77 -10.96
CA SER A 106 -6.87 -11.75 -10.67
C SER A 106 -6.84 -11.43 -9.18
N LEU A 107 -5.63 -11.29 -8.65
CA LEU A 107 -5.39 -10.89 -7.27
C LEU A 107 -4.77 -9.51 -7.20
N ILE A 108 -5.14 -8.79 -6.15
CA ILE A 108 -4.60 -7.48 -5.83
C ILE A 108 -3.79 -7.60 -4.55
N TYR A 109 -2.55 -7.12 -4.62
CA TYR A 109 -1.66 -6.96 -3.48
C TYR A 109 -1.21 -5.51 -3.38
N ARG A 110 -0.79 -5.10 -2.18
CA ARG A 110 -0.28 -3.77 -1.91
C ARG A 110 1.10 -3.88 -1.27
N VAL A 111 2.08 -3.24 -1.87
CA VAL A 111 3.43 -3.14 -1.31
C VAL A 111 3.48 -1.90 -0.45
N VAL A 112 3.85 -2.08 0.82
CA VAL A 112 3.92 -1.00 1.79
C VAL A 112 5.31 -0.95 2.41
N PRO A 113 5.72 0.22 2.95
CA PRO A 113 6.93 0.31 3.75
C PRO A 113 6.97 -0.68 4.92
N GLY A 114 8.19 -1.18 5.18
CA GLY A 114 8.53 -1.98 6.36
C GLY A 114 8.54 -1.19 7.66
#